data_AF-A0AAW1WVY8-F1
#
_entry.id   AF-A0AAW1WVY8-F1
#
_cell.length_a   1.000
_cell.length_b   1.000
_cell.length_c   1.000
_cell.angle_alpha   90.00
_cell.angle_beta   90.00
_cell.angle_gamma   90.00
#
_symmetry.space_group_name_H-M   'P 1'
#
loop_
_entity.id
_entity.type
_entity.pdbx_description
1 polymer ?
#
loop_
_entity_poly.entity_id
_entity_poly.type
_entity_poly.pdbx_seq_one_letter_code
_entity_poly.pdbx_strand_id
1 'polypeptide(L)'
;MNDIDNQRLSCAGPYEEKAIREECEAVGIRSGIVSGHCNCIRWPSEGDRNTSFLHNMVKIRKLHRPLVSLRVGSIILHDNELISAQVVQQFKKAFTQDTSISNIGLVEKIIPHLVTNDENLMLLALPSMEEITTTVKSMDAYSSPGPDGFGGIFFHHCWDVISNDVINAVQSFFRSGFVLLHFNSNLLTLIPKKDICDQ
;
A
#
# COMPACT_ATOMS: atom_id res chain seq x y z
N MET A 1 8.74 23.31 -42.94
CA MET A 1 8.56 24.74 -42.58
C MET A 1 7.42 24.75 -41.56
N ASN A 2 7.83 24.93 -40.30
CA ASN A 2 7.13 25.29 -39.05
C ASN A 2 5.68 25.79 -39.20
N ASP A 3 4.72 25.60 -38.29
CA ASP A 3 4.70 25.71 -36.81
C ASP A 3 3.45 24.92 -36.31
N ILE A 4 3.49 24.11 -35.25
CA ILE A 4 3.40 24.47 -33.82
C ILE A 4 2.19 25.36 -33.51
N ASP A 5 1.04 24.74 -33.23
CA ASP A 5 0.01 25.35 -32.37
C ASP A 5 -0.16 24.51 -31.11
N ASN A 6 0.73 24.84 -30.18
CA ASN A 6 0.77 24.45 -28.81
C ASN A 6 -0.30 25.24 -28.04
N GLN A 7 -1.52 24.71 -27.96
CA GLN A 7 -2.55 25.32 -27.12
C GLN A 7 -3.54 24.29 -26.60
N ARG A 8 -3.19 23.70 -25.44
CA ARG A 8 -4.09 23.42 -24.30
C ARG A 8 -3.36 22.62 -23.20
N LEU A 9 -2.42 23.27 -22.52
CA LEU A 9 -2.17 23.02 -21.10
C LEU A 9 -2.08 24.39 -20.41
N SER A 10 -3.26 24.91 -20.06
CA SER A 10 -3.44 26.12 -19.27
C SER A 10 -4.25 25.71 -18.04
N CYS A 11 -3.57 25.23 -17.00
CA CYS A 11 -4.18 25.03 -15.68
C CYS A 11 -3.32 25.56 -14.53
N ALA A 12 -2.29 26.35 -14.82
CA ALA A 12 -1.72 27.28 -13.86
C ALA A 12 -1.54 28.62 -14.56
N GLY A 13 -2.23 29.66 -14.08
CA GLY A 13 -2.06 31.00 -14.62
C GLY A 13 -0.64 31.51 -14.32
N PRO A 14 -0.08 32.46 -15.11
CA PRO A 14 1.23 33.06 -14.85
C PRO A 14 1.35 33.72 -13.47
N TYR A 15 0.20 33.94 -12.79
CA TYR A 15 0.12 34.39 -11.40
C TYR A 15 0.40 33.30 -10.37
N GLU A 16 -0.09 32.07 -10.57
CA GLU A 16 0.16 30.96 -9.65
C GLU A 16 1.61 30.47 -9.73
N GLU A 17 2.19 30.48 -10.94
CA GLU A 17 3.61 30.17 -11.15
C GLU A 17 4.52 31.21 -10.48
N LYS A 18 4.15 32.49 -10.50
CA LYS A 18 4.85 33.57 -9.76
C LYS A 18 4.72 33.41 -8.24
N ALA A 19 3.51 33.12 -7.75
CA ALA A 19 3.25 32.95 -6.31
C ALA A 19 4.04 31.76 -5.73
N ILE A 20 4.06 30.64 -6.44
CA ILE A 20 4.86 29.46 -6.05
C ILE A 20 6.37 29.78 -6.12
N ARG A 21 6.80 30.62 -7.06
CA ARG A 21 8.20 31.06 -7.18
C ARG A 21 8.62 31.99 -6.04
N GLU A 22 7.78 32.95 -5.64
CA GLU A 22 7.99 33.78 -4.44
C GLU A 22 8.00 32.93 -3.16
N GLU A 23 7.12 31.93 -3.07
CA GLU A 23 7.08 30.99 -1.94
C GLU A 23 8.34 30.09 -1.90
N CYS A 24 8.88 29.70 -3.06
CA CYS A 24 10.16 28.98 -3.17
C CYS A 24 11.36 29.86 -2.79
N GLU A 25 11.32 31.16 -3.12
CA GLU A 25 12.34 32.14 -2.70
C GLU A 25 12.30 32.35 -1.18
N ALA A 26 11.11 32.41 -0.57
CA ALA A 26 10.92 32.53 0.88
C ALA A 26 11.41 31.28 1.66
N VAL A 27 11.32 30.09 1.04
CA VAL A 27 11.85 28.82 1.60
C VAL A 27 13.36 28.65 1.32
N GLY A 28 14.02 29.66 0.73
CA GLY A 28 15.49 29.68 0.55
C GLY A 28 15.99 28.80 -0.59
N ILE A 29 15.15 28.48 -1.58
CA ILE A 29 15.52 27.65 -2.73
C ILE A 29 16.12 28.55 -3.82
N ARG A 30 17.39 28.98 -3.66
CA ARG A 30 18.11 29.64 -4.76
C ARG A 30 18.57 28.62 -5.81
N SER A 31 18.38 29.03 -7.06
CA SER A 31 18.64 28.32 -8.31
C SER A 31 19.96 27.53 -8.36
N GLY A 32 19.86 26.29 -8.87
CA GLY A 32 20.92 25.64 -9.64
C GLY A 32 21.80 24.63 -8.92
N ILE A 33 22.40 24.96 -7.76
CA ILE A 33 23.49 24.13 -7.20
C ILE A 33 23.24 23.71 -5.73
N VAL A 34 22.52 24.52 -4.95
CA VAL A 34 22.27 24.26 -3.51
C VAL A 34 21.07 23.32 -3.28
N SER A 35 20.22 23.12 -4.30
CA SER A 35 19.02 22.28 -4.21
C SER A 35 19.32 20.82 -3.88
N GLY A 36 20.47 20.27 -4.30
CA GLY A 36 20.84 18.88 -4.00
C GLY A 36 21.21 18.67 -2.54
N HIS A 37 22.03 19.56 -1.98
CA HIS A 37 22.50 19.45 -0.60
C HIS A 37 21.39 19.76 0.42
N CYS A 38 20.61 20.83 0.24
CA CYS A 38 19.57 21.18 1.21
C CYS A 38 18.35 20.25 1.18
N ASN A 39 17.95 19.73 0.00
CA ASN A 39 16.95 18.64 -0.03
C ASN A 39 17.47 17.39 0.65
N CYS A 40 18.72 16.99 0.39
CA CYS A 40 19.32 15.81 1.03
C CYS A 40 19.42 15.97 2.55
N ILE A 41 19.54 17.19 3.08
CA ILE A 41 19.62 17.47 4.51
C ILE A 41 18.22 17.46 5.19
N ARG A 42 17.17 17.95 4.51
CA ARG A 42 15.79 17.97 5.06
C ARG A 42 14.97 16.73 4.72
N TRP A 43 15.34 15.96 3.70
CA TRP A 43 14.65 14.73 3.30
C TRP A 43 14.65 13.63 4.38
N PRO A 44 15.76 13.38 5.11
CA PRO A 44 15.77 12.37 6.18
C PRO A 44 14.84 12.74 7.34
N SER A 45 14.75 14.03 7.67
CA SER A 45 13.98 14.52 8.82
C SER A 45 12.51 14.86 8.51
N GLU A 46 12.22 15.42 7.33
CA GLU A 46 10.90 15.94 6.96
C GLU A 46 10.29 15.27 5.71
N GLY A 47 11.09 14.51 4.96
CA GLY A 47 10.76 14.07 3.60
C GLY A 47 9.62 13.07 3.48
N ASP A 48 9.30 12.32 4.54
CA ASP A 48 8.17 11.38 4.59
C ASP A 48 7.10 11.79 5.62
N ARG A 49 7.28 12.95 6.27
CA ARG A 49 6.31 13.51 7.22
C ARG A 49 5.27 14.32 6.47
N ASN A 50 4.03 14.34 6.95
CA ASN A 50 2.93 15.17 6.42
C ASN A 50 3.16 16.67 6.73
N THR A 51 4.23 17.24 6.17
CA THR A 51 4.68 18.62 6.35
C THR A 51 4.46 19.41 5.07
N SER A 52 4.43 20.75 5.17
CA SER A 52 4.42 21.62 3.99
C SER A 52 5.62 21.36 3.07
N PHE A 53 6.75 20.90 3.62
CA PHE A 53 7.93 20.49 2.86
C PHE A 53 7.65 19.30 1.93
N LEU A 54 7.07 18.20 2.44
CA LEU A 54 6.70 17.05 1.60
C LEU A 54 5.70 17.47 0.51
N HIS A 55 4.66 18.23 0.87
CA HIS A 55 3.65 18.66 -0.11
C HIS A 55 4.23 19.57 -1.18
N ASN A 56 5.11 20.50 -0.81
CA ASN A 56 5.79 21.38 -1.76
C ASN A 56 6.78 20.59 -2.63
N MET A 57 7.48 19.60 -2.07
CA MET A 57 8.32 18.68 -2.84
C MET A 57 7.53 17.82 -3.83
N VAL A 58 6.37 17.31 -3.43
CA VAL A 58 5.47 16.56 -4.31
C VAL A 58 4.92 17.47 -5.41
N LYS A 59 4.55 18.71 -5.10
CA LYS A 59 4.14 19.71 -6.11
C LYS A 59 5.26 19.97 -7.12
N ILE A 60 6.48 20.26 -6.64
CA ILE A 60 7.66 20.49 -7.50
C ILE A 60 7.96 19.26 -8.37
N ARG A 61 7.90 18.05 -7.81
CA ARG A 61 8.11 16.82 -8.58
C ARG A 61 7.00 16.57 -9.59
N LYS A 62 5.74 16.85 -9.26
CA LYS A 62 4.61 16.76 -10.21
C LYS A 62 4.76 17.77 -11.36
N LEU A 63 5.26 18.97 -11.07
CA LEU A 63 5.54 19.99 -12.08
C LEU A 63 6.72 19.60 -12.99
N HIS A 64 7.82 19.08 -12.43
CA HIS A 64 9.04 18.78 -13.19
C HIS A 64 9.11 17.38 -13.79
N ARG A 65 8.41 16.39 -13.21
CA ARG A 65 8.43 14.99 -13.65
C ARG A 65 7.01 14.42 -13.79
N PRO A 66 6.14 15.03 -14.61
CA PRO A 66 4.89 14.39 -14.96
C PRO A 66 5.19 13.07 -15.67
N LEU A 67 4.40 12.03 -15.40
CA LEU A 67 4.46 10.80 -16.18
C LEU A 67 3.77 11.08 -17.52
N VAL A 68 4.52 11.63 -18.48
CA VAL A 68 3.99 12.15 -19.75
C VAL A 68 3.54 11.03 -20.69
N SER A 69 4.16 9.85 -20.58
CA SER A 69 3.78 8.74 -21.44
C SER A 69 4.07 7.38 -20.83
N LEU A 70 3.25 6.40 -21.23
CA LEU A 70 3.41 5.00 -20.88
C LEU A 70 3.45 4.17 -22.16
N ARG A 71 4.50 3.37 -22.33
CA ARG A 71 4.62 2.44 -23.46
C ARG A 71 4.02 1.09 -23.07
N VAL A 72 2.98 0.67 -23.78
CA VAL A 72 2.36 -0.66 -23.65
C VAL A 72 2.62 -1.43 -24.94
N GLY A 73 3.63 -2.31 -24.92
CA GLY A 73 4.10 -3.02 -26.11
C GLY A 73 4.63 -2.07 -27.19
N SER A 74 3.88 -1.95 -28.29
CA SER A 74 4.20 -1.08 -29.43
C SER A 74 3.49 0.27 -29.40
N ILE A 75 2.53 0.49 -28.49
CA ILE A 75 1.73 1.71 -28.42
C ILE A 75 2.28 2.59 -27.30
N ILE A 76 2.38 3.90 -27.56
CA ILE A 76 2.74 4.91 -26.57
C ILE A 76 1.47 5.70 -26.23
N LEU A 77 1.10 5.69 -24.95
CA LEU A 77 -0.03 6.43 -24.42
C LEU A 77 0.47 7.76 -23.87
N HIS A 78 -0.21 8.85 -24.22
CA HIS A 78 0.10 10.20 -23.76
C HIS A 78 -0.99 10.82 -22.89
N ASP A 79 -2.14 10.15 -22.79
CA ASP A 79 -3.30 10.60 -22.00
C ASP A 79 -3.20 10.06 -20.57
N ASN A 80 -3.29 10.95 -19.58
CA ASN A 80 -3.22 10.61 -18.16
C ASN A 80 -4.33 9.65 -17.71
N GLU A 81 -5.55 9.77 -18.25
CA GLU A 81 -6.66 8.87 -17.89
C GLU A 81 -6.40 7.47 -18.43
N LEU A 82 -5.93 7.37 -19.68
CA LEU A 82 -5.58 6.09 -20.30
C LEU A 82 -4.37 5.44 -19.62
N ILE A 83 -3.37 6.23 -19.26
CA ILE A 83 -2.20 5.78 -18.49
C ILE A 83 -2.65 5.20 -17.15
N SER A 84 -3.48 5.94 -16.40
CA SER A 84 -3.99 5.50 -15.10
C SER A 84 -4.78 4.20 -15.23
N ALA A 85 -5.73 4.14 -16.16
CA ALA A 85 -6.54 2.96 -16.42
C ALA A 85 -5.68 1.75 -16.82
N GLN A 86 -4.67 1.95 -17.67
CA GLN A 86 -3.75 0.89 -18.09
C GLN A 86 -2.88 0.40 -16.94
N VAL A 87 -2.35 1.28 -16.09
CA VAL A 87 -1.58 0.88 -14.90
C VAL A 87 -2.44 0.01 -13.98
N VAL A 88 -3.67 0.45 -13.69
CA VAL A 88 -4.61 -0.33 -12.87
C VAL A 88 -4.89 -1.68 -13.52
N GLN A 89 -5.18 -1.71 -14.83
CA GLN A 89 -5.48 -2.94 -15.56
C GLN A 89 -4.30 -3.91 -15.56
N GLN A 90 -3.08 -3.43 -15.76
CA GLN A 90 -1.87 -4.25 -15.75
C GLN A 90 -1.62 -4.86 -14.37
N PHE A 91 -1.72 -4.07 -13.30
CA PHE A 91 -1.61 -4.62 -11.94
C PHE A 91 -2.73 -5.59 -11.64
N LYS A 92 -3.97 -5.29 -12.06
CA LYS A 92 -5.10 -6.21 -11.90
C LYS A 92 -4.81 -7.53 -12.62
N LYS A 93 -4.29 -7.50 -13.84
CA LYS A 93 -3.88 -8.71 -14.57
C LYS A 93 -2.73 -9.44 -13.88
N ALA A 94 -1.71 -8.73 -13.40
CA ALA A 94 -0.56 -9.33 -12.74
C ALA A 94 -0.93 -10.00 -11.40
N PHE A 95 -1.88 -9.43 -10.67
CA PHE A 95 -2.33 -9.93 -9.37
C PHE A 95 -3.62 -10.76 -9.42
N THR A 96 -4.20 -10.97 -10.61
CA THR A 96 -5.33 -11.90 -10.80
C THR A 96 -4.82 -13.14 -11.50
N GLN A 97 -5.26 -14.32 -11.04
CA GLN A 97 -4.89 -15.58 -11.65
C GLN A 97 -5.35 -15.64 -13.11
N ASP A 98 -4.46 -16.03 -14.01
CA ASP A 98 -4.80 -16.21 -15.42
C ASP A 98 -5.60 -17.52 -15.57
N THR A 99 -6.91 -17.39 -15.81
CA THR A 99 -7.87 -18.51 -15.90
C THR A 99 -7.56 -19.51 -17.01
N SER A 100 -6.63 -19.21 -17.92
CA SER A 100 -6.21 -20.12 -19.00
C SER A 100 -5.11 -21.11 -18.61
N ILE A 101 -4.51 -20.99 -17.41
CA ILE A 101 -3.50 -21.95 -16.96
C ILE A 101 -4.21 -23.24 -16.57
N SER A 102 -4.21 -24.20 -17.49
CA SER A 102 -4.59 -25.58 -17.17
C SER A 102 -3.54 -26.16 -16.23
N ASN A 103 -3.97 -26.77 -15.11
CA ASN A 103 -3.05 -27.45 -14.20
C ASN A 103 -2.41 -28.63 -14.94
N ILE A 104 -1.19 -28.44 -15.44
CA ILE A 104 -0.41 -29.43 -16.18
C ILE A 104 0.23 -30.50 -15.28
N GLY A 105 -0.08 -30.51 -13.98
CA GLY A 105 0.42 -31.48 -13.00
C GLY A 105 1.94 -31.40 -12.78
N LEU A 106 2.63 -30.38 -13.32
CA LEU A 106 4.07 -30.21 -13.12
C LEU A 106 4.43 -30.01 -11.66
N VAL A 107 3.58 -29.29 -10.92
CA VAL A 107 3.75 -29.08 -9.48
C VAL A 107 3.74 -30.41 -8.74
N GLU A 108 2.79 -31.30 -9.03
CA GLU A 108 2.69 -32.64 -8.42
C GLU A 108 3.86 -33.57 -8.80
N LYS A 109 4.47 -33.35 -9.98
CA LYS A 109 5.62 -34.15 -10.45
C LYS A 109 6.97 -33.67 -9.92
N ILE A 110 7.12 -32.37 -9.69
CA ILE A 110 8.40 -31.74 -9.33
C ILE A 110 8.49 -31.51 -7.81
N ILE A 111 7.38 -31.12 -7.18
CA ILE A 111 7.33 -30.86 -5.75
C ILE A 111 7.01 -32.18 -5.03
N PRO A 112 7.93 -32.70 -4.20
CA PRO A 112 7.66 -33.89 -3.42
C PRO A 112 6.50 -33.64 -2.45
N HIS A 113 5.71 -34.68 -2.18
CA HIS A 113 4.61 -34.60 -1.22
C HIS A 113 5.19 -34.49 0.20
N LEU A 114 5.30 -33.26 0.69
CA LEU A 114 5.91 -32.91 1.97
C LEU A 114 4.94 -33.05 3.15
N VAL A 115 3.64 -33.00 2.88
CA VAL A 115 2.58 -33.06 3.89
C VAL A 115 1.98 -34.45 3.87
N THR A 116 2.02 -35.17 4.98
CA THR A 116 1.36 -36.47 5.11
C THR A 116 -0.15 -36.33 5.09
N ASN A 117 -0.88 -37.42 4.81
CA ASN A 117 -2.34 -37.40 4.87
C ASN A 117 -2.84 -37.01 6.27
N ASP A 118 -2.16 -37.44 7.32
CA ASP A 118 -2.51 -37.12 8.71
C ASP A 118 -2.32 -35.62 9.00
N GLU A 119 -1.23 -35.03 8.53
CA GLU A 119 -1.02 -33.57 8.63
C GLU A 119 -2.05 -32.79 7.83
N ASN A 120 -2.42 -33.26 6.63
CA ASN A 120 -3.45 -32.62 5.84
C ASN A 120 -4.82 -32.69 6.53
N LEU A 121 -5.16 -33.82 7.15
CA LEU A 121 -6.38 -33.96 7.96
C LEU A 121 -6.37 -33.03 9.18
N MET A 122 -5.21 -32.85 9.81
CA MET A 122 -5.04 -31.90 10.91
C MET A 122 -5.25 -30.45 10.44
N LEU A 123 -4.68 -30.05 9.30
CA LEU A 123 -4.79 -28.69 8.77
C LEU A 123 -6.22 -28.34 8.31
N LEU A 124 -7.01 -29.35 7.94
CA LEU A 124 -8.41 -29.20 7.57
C LEU A 124 -9.38 -29.34 8.76
N ALA A 125 -8.88 -29.70 9.93
CA ALA A 125 -9.71 -29.86 11.12
C ALA A 125 -10.27 -28.51 11.58
N LEU A 126 -11.47 -28.54 12.16
CA LEU A 126 -12.04 -27.34 12.76
C LEU A 126 -11.26 -26.98 14.04
N PRO A 127 -10.85 -25.70 14.20
CA PRO A 127 -10.13 -25.28 15.39
C PRO A 127 -10.99 -25.43 16.63
N SER A 128 -10.37 -25.92 17.70
CA SER A 128 -11.04 -26.12 18.98
C SER A 128 -11.26 -24.78 19.70
N MET A 129 -12.22 -24.74 20.63
CA MET A 129 -12.46 -23.53 21.44
C MET A 129 -11.23 -23.13 22.27
N GLU A 130 -10.50 -24.12 22.77
CA GLU A 130 -9.28 -23.91 23.56
C GLU A 130 -8.14 -23.35 22.70
N GLU A 131 -7.97 -23.87 21.49
CA GLU A 131 -6.99 -23.39 20.52
C GLU A 131 -7.24 -21.93 20.13
N ILE A 132 -8.50 -21.59 19.83
CA ILE A 132 -8.90 -20.22 19.49
C ILE A 132 -8.63 -19.30 20.68
N THR A 133 -9.04 -19.71 21.89
CA THR A 133 -8.85 -18.92 23.11
C THR A 133 -7.37 -18.69 23.40
N THR A 134 -6.55 -19.73 23.27
CA THR A 134 -5.10 -19.66 23.49
C THR A 134 -4.44 -18.75 22.47
N THR A 135 -4.88 -18.81 21.21
CA THR A 135 -4.38 -17.94 20.13
C THR A 135 -4.73 -16.48 20.38
N VAL A 136 -5.96 -16.16 20.76
CA VAL A 136 -6.33 -14.77 21.08
C VAL A 136 -5.54 -14.26 22.28
N LYS A 137 -5.33 -15.10 23.30
CA LYS A 137 -4.52 -14.76 24.47
C LYS A 137 -3.01 -14.69 24.21
N SER A 138 -2.52 -15.23 23.09
CA SER A 138 -1.10 -15.10 22.71
C SER A 138 -0.84 -13.88 21.84
N MET A 139 -1.88 -13.19 21.36
CA MET A 139 -1.75 -11.95 20.60
C MET A 139 -1.13 -10.83 21.46
N ASP A 140 -0.25 -10.03 20.86
CA ASP A 140 0.29 -8.84 21.50
C ASP A 140 -0.81 -7.82 21.81
N ALA A 141 -0.98 -7.54 23.10
CA ALA A 141 -1.99 -6.63 23.61
C ALA A 141 -1.80 -5.19 23.10
N TYR A 142 -0.55 -4.78 22.85
CA TYR A 142 -0.21 -3.40 22.44
C TYR A 142 0.07 -3.27 20.95
N SER A 143 -0.34 -4.26 20.16
CA SER A 143 -0.34 -4.18 18.71
C SER A 143 -1.21 -3.01 18.23
N SER A 144 -0.86 -2.46 17.06
CA SER A 144 -1.63 -1.37 16.46
C SER A 144 -3.05 -1.86 16.11
N PRO A 145 -4.11 -1.10 16.46
CA PRO A 145 -5.47 -1.49 16.18
C PRO A 145 -5.76 -1.52 14.68
N GLY A 146 -6.75 -2.31 14.29
CA GLY A 146 -7.30 -2.28 12.94
C GLY A 146 -8.04 -0.97 12.63
N PRO A 147 -8.61 -0.84 11.42
CA PRO A 147 -9.43 0.32 11.05
C PRO A 147 -10.71 0.47 11.89
N ASP A 148 -11.09 -0.56 12.65
CA ASP A 148 -12.18 -0.56 13.62
C ASP A 148 -11.80 0.05 14.98
N GLY A 149 -10.51 0.27 15.24
CA GLY A 149 -10.00 0.82 16.50
C GLY A 149 -9.85 -0.19 17.62
N PHE A 150 -10.11 -1.49 17.41
CA PHE A 150 -9.96 -2.52 18.42
C PHE A 150 -8.59 -3.20 18.30
N GLY A 151 -7.73 -2.97 19.31
CA GLY A 151 -6.42 -3.63 19.41
C GLY A 151 -6.47 -4.94 20.19
N GLY A 152 -5.34 -5.64 20.30
CA GLY A 152 -5.24 -6.89 21.06
C GLY A 152 -5.79 -6.77 22.48
N ILE A 153 -5.48 -5.67 23.19
CA ILE A 153 -5.94 -5.41 24.56
C ILE A 153 -7.45 -5.49 24.75
N PHE A 154 -8.24 -5.11 23.74
CA PHE A 154 -9.70 -5.20 23.76
C PHE A 154 -10.14 -6.67 23.82
N PHE A 155 -9.56 -7.52 22.97
CA PHE A 155 -9.88 -8.95 22.96
C PHE A 155 -9.50 -9.65 24.24
N HIS A 156 -8.40 -9.23 24.89
CA HIS A 156 -8.01 -9.73 26.21
C HIS A 156 -9.00 -9.32 27.31
N HIS A 157 -9.38 -8.04 27.38
CA HIS A 157 -10.23 -7.52 28.47
C HIS A 157 -11.71 -7.88 28.31
N CYS A 158 -12.21 -7.92 27.08
CA CYS A 158 -13.62 -8.17 26.78
C CYS A 158 -13.90 -9.65 26.44
N TRP A 159 -12.91 -10.55 26.59
CA TRP A 159 -13.03 -11.96 26.19
C TRP A 159 -14.25 -12.65 26.78
N ASP A 160 -14.53 -12.42 28.06
CA ASP A 160 -15.66 -13.06 28.76
C ASP A 160 -17.02 -12.70 28.14
N VAL A 161 -17.10 -11.57 27.43
CA VAL A 161 -18.31 -11.10 26.74
C VAL A 161 -18.34 -11.57 25.28
N ILE A 162 -17.22 -11.45 24.56
CA ILE A 162 -17.17 -11.65 23.09
C ILE A 162 -16.69 -13.03 22.65
N SER A 163 -16.18 -13.86 23.56
CA SER A 163 -15.55 -15.15 23.25
C SER A 163 -16.43 -16.06 22.40
N ASN A 164 -17.71 -16.20 22.77
CA ASN A 164 -18.65 -17.03 22.03
C ASN A 164 -18.83 -16.54 20.58
N ASP A 165 -18.95 -15.24 20.36
CA ASP A 165 -19.13 -14.67 19.02
C ASP A 165 -17.87 -14.86 18.17
N VAL A 166 -16.69 -14.64 18.75
CA VAL A 166 -15.40 -14.83 18.06
C VAL A 166 -15.19 -16.31 17.70
N ILE A 167 -15.44 -17.23 18.62
CA ILE A 167 -15.31 -18.68 18.38
C ILE A 167 -16.27 -19.12 17.26
N ASN A 168 -17.52 -18.68 17.31
CA ASN A 168 -18.51 -19.01 16.30
C ASN A 168 -18.13 -18.44 14.92
N ALA A 169 -17.63 -17.20 14.88
CA ALA A 169 -17.17 -16.58 13.64
C ALA A 169 -15.99 -17.34 13.01
N VAL A 170 -14.99 -17.71 13.81
CA VAL A 170 -13.83 -18.49 13.35
C VAL A 170 -14.27 -19.86 12.84
N GLN A 171 -15.06 -20.62 13.62
CA GLN A 171 -15.53 -21.94 13.19
C GLN A 171 -16.44 -21.86 11.96
N SER A 172 -17.26 -20.81 11.84
CA SER A 172 -18.08 -20.58 10.65
C SER A 172 -17.22 -20.33 9.42
N PHE A 173 -16.11 -19.58 9.55
CA PHE A 173 -15.15 -19.38 8.46
C PHE A 173 -14.55 -20.72 7.99
N PHE A 174 -14.06 -21.56 8.91
CA PHE A 174 -13.47 -22.85 8.52
C PHE A 174 -14.49 -23.82 7.90
N ARG A 175 -15.79 -23.70 8.22
CA ARG A 175 -16.85 -24.51 7.59
C ARG A 175 -17.31 -23.99 6.22
N SER A 176 -17.43 -22.68 6.08
CA SER A 176 -18.04 -22.05 4.89
C SER A 176 -17.01 -21.54 3.88
N GLY A 177 -15.76 -21.37 4.29
CA GLY A 177 -14.71 -20.70 3.51
C GLY A 177 -14.97 -19.21 3.29
N PHE A 178 -15.96 -18.62 3.96
CA PHE A 178 -16.38 -17.24 3.72
C PHE A 178 -16.00 -16.32 4.89
N VAL A 179 -15.36 -15.18 4.56
CA VAL A 179 -15.02 -14.10 5.50
C VAL A 179 -15.77 -12.84 5.09
N LEU A 180 -16.30 -12.11 6.06
CA LEU A 180 -16.89 -10.80 5.82
C LEU A 180 -15.83 -9.84 5.26
N LEU A 181 -16.16 -9.12 4.18
CA LEU A 181 -15.22 -8.23 3.48
C LEU A 181 -14.49 -7.26 4.43
N HIS A 182 -15.19 -6.77 5.45
CA HIS A 182 -14.65 -5.82 6.42
C HIS A 182 -13.56 -6.39 7.33
N PHE A 183 -13.54 -7.71 7.59
CA PHE A 183 -12.50 -8.34 8.44
C PHE A 183 -11.10 -8.30 7.80
N ASN A 184 -11.02 -8.20 6.47
CA ASN A 184 -9.76 -8.09 5.73
C ASN A 184 -9.33 -6.63 5.48
N SER A 185 -9.99 -5.66 6.12
CA SER A 185 -9.64 -4.24 5.98
C SER A 185 -8.34 -3.96 6.71
N ASN A 186 -7.35 -3.40 6.02
CA ASN A 186 -6.05 -3.06 6.58
C ASN A 186 -5.85 -1.54 6.59
N LEU A 187 -5.29 -1.01 7.67
CA LEU A 187 -4.90 0.39 7.77
C LEU A 187 -3.42 0.55 7.37
N LEU A 188 -3.16 1.17 6.22
CA LEU A 188 -1.81 1.48 5.79
C LEU A 188 -1.31 2.75 6.47
N THR A 189 -0.33 2.61 7.37
CA THR A 189 0.32 3.73 8.05
C THR A 189 1.81 3.76 7.70
N LEU A 190 2.32 4.94 7.34
CA LEU A 190 3.74 5.16 7.11
C LEU A 190 4.44 5.40 8.44
N ILE A 191 5.39 4.52 8.78
CA ILE A 191 6.22 4.67 9.98
C ILE A 191 7.57 5.24 9.53
N PRO A 192 7.94 6.47 9.97
CA PRO A 192 9.22 7.05 9.62
C PRO A 192 10.34 6.23 10.26
N LYS A 193 11.30 5.78 9.45
CA LYS A 193 12.50 5.12 9.97
C LYS A 193 13.32 6.16 10.73
N LYS A 194 13.83 5.80 11.92
CA LYS A 194 14.83 6.61 12.59
C LYS A 194 16.11 6.54 11.77
N ASP A 195 16.72 7.67 11.46
CA ASP A 195 18.11 7.69 11.01
C ASP A 195 18.97 7.19 12.17
N ILE A 196 19.80 6.18 11.91
CA ILE A 196 20.71 5.63 12.90
C ILE A 196 21.72 6.73 13.24
N CYS A 197 21.54 7.37 14.39
CA CYS A 197 22.56 8.12 15.10
C CYS A 197 22.48 7.68 16.57
N ASP A 198 22.82 6.42 16.82
CA ASP A 198 23.19 6.00 18.17
C ASP A 198 24.61 6.52 18.43
N GLN A 199 24.72 7.52 19.31
CA GLN A 199 25.93 7.86 20.05
C GLN A 199 25.93 7.13 21.38
#